data_AF-A0A0W8F330-F1
#
_entry.id   AF-A0A0W8F330-F1
#
_cell.length_a   1.000
_cell.length_b   1.000
_cell.length_c   1.000
_cell.angle_alpha   90.00
_cell.angle_beta   90.00
_cell.angle_gamma   90.00
#
_symmetry.space_group_name_H-M   'P 1'
#
loop_
_entity.id
_entity.type
_entity.pdbx_description
1 polymer ?
#
loop_
_entity_poly.entity_id
_entity_poly.type
_entity_poly.pdbx_seq_one_letter_code
_entity_poly.pdbx_strand_id
1 'polypeptide(L)'
;MACTILRRQGYSVIRTMRYSSAIHLVAWCDRDHRILFVHIRRTRQEIAGSADVLSLWQEDVRSLREIPRWEGIAVQLWVHAGPRGWRFFEVYPCGIAEVDIDVA
;
A
#
# COMPACT_ATOMS: atom_id res chain seq x y z
N MET A 1 10.20 5.47 -7.48
CA MET A 1 10.62 4.79 -6.25
C MET A 1 9.68 3.65 -5.88
N ALA A 2 8.41 3.86 -5.50
CA ALA A 2 7.49 2.74 -5.15
C ALA A 2 7.37 1.64 -6.22
N CYS A 3 7.18 1.98 -7.50
CA CYS A 3 7.18 0.98 -8.58
C CYS A 3 8.49 0.19 -8.68
N THR A 4 9.62 0.82 -8.36
CA THR A 4 10.94 0.19 -8.42
C THR A 4 11.09 -0.86 -7.32
N ILE A 5 10.55 -0.61 -6.13
CA ILE A 5 10.54 -1.56 -5.01
C ILE A 5 9.81 -2.84 -5.44
N LEU A 6 8.58 -2.70 -5.95
CA LEU A 6 7.78 -3.82 -6.46
C LEU A 6 8.47 -4.56 -7.62
N ARG A 7 9.06 -3.83 -8.58
CA ARG A 7 9.79 -4.44 -9.70
C ARG A 7 11.01 -5.24 -9.25
N ARG A 8 11.75 -4.78 -8.24
CA ARG A 8 12.88 -5.53 -7.67
C ARG A 8 12.45 -6.85 -7.04
N GLN A 9 11.26 -6.87 -6.46
CA GLN A 9 10.65 -8.09 -5.92
C GLN A 9 10.07 -9.02 -7.01
N GLY A 10 10.18 -8.63 -8.29
CA GLY A 10 9.69 -9.43 -9.41
C GLY A 10 8.21 -9.20 -9.73
N TYR A 11 7.60 -8.14 -9.20
CA TYR A 11 6.26 -7.76 -9.60
C TYR A 11 6.28 -6.98 -10.92
N SER A 12 5.34 -7.29 -11.79
CA SER A 12 4.90 -6.39 -12.85
C SER A 12 3.98 -5.33 -12.24
N VAL A 13 4.11 -4.07 -12.68
CA VAL A 13 3.44 -2.92 -12.04
C VAL A 13 2.84 -1.98 -13.06
N ILE A 14 1.55 -1.69 -12.92
CA ILE A 14 0.82 -0.63 -13.62
C ILE A 14 0.56 0.52 -12.66
N ARG A 15 0.72 1.75 -13.14
CA ARG A 15 0.35 2.96 -12.39
C ARG A 15 -0.99 3.48 -12.88
N THR A 16 -1.92 3.72 -11.97
CA THR A 16 -3.16 4.42 -12.28
C THR A 16 -2.88 5.91 -12.44
N MET A 17 -3.39 6.50 -13.53
CA MET A 17 -3.13 7.91 -13.86
C MET A 17 -4.10 8.91 -13.20
N ARG A 18 -5.18 8.44 -12.56
CA ARG A 18 -6.17 9.32 -11.92
C ARG A 18 -5.75 9.70 -10.50
N TYR A 19 -5.52 10.99 -10.28
CA TYR A 19 -5.19 11.57 -8.97
C TYR A 19 -6.25 11.33 -7.88
N SER A 20 -7.49 10.99 -8.23
CA SER A 20 -8.58 10.68 -7.29
C SER A 20 -8.81 9.18 -7.08
N SER A 21 -7.99 8.31 -7.69
CA SER A 21 -8.18 6.87 -7.51
C SER A 21 -7.60 6.45 -6.16
N ALA A 22 -8.41 5.75 -5.36
CA ALA A 22 -7.97 5.19 -4.09
C ALA A 22 -6.80 4.20 -4.25
N ILE A 23 -6.50 3.74 -5.46
CA ILE A 23 -5.35 2.88 -5.77
C ILE A 23 -4.42 3.62 -6.72
N HIS A 24 -3.13 3.72 -6.38
CA HIS A 24 -2.10 4.39 -7.18
C HIS A 24 -1.28 3.40 -8.03
N LEU A 25 -1.07 2.18 -7.54
CA LEU A 25 -0.39 1.12 -8.28
C LEU A 25 -1.20 -0.17 -8.20
N VAL A 26 -1.17 -0.92 -9.30
CA VAL A 26 -1.61 -2.30 -9.36
C VAL A 26 -0.39 -3.14 -9.72
N ALA A 27 -0.07 -4.13 -8.91
CA ALA A 27 1.08 -4.99 -9.12
C ALA A 27 0.67 -6.47 -9.07
N TRP A 28 1.37 -7.32 -9.82
CA TRP A 28 1.14 -8.76 -9.81
C TRP A 28 2.45 -9.51 -10.04
N CYS A 29 2.56 -10.70 -9.46
CA CYS A 29 3.70 -11.59 -9.67
C CYS A 29 3.17 -12.99 -9.99
N ASP A 30 3.71 -13.62 -11.04
CA ASP A 30 3.26 -14.93 -11.51
C ASP A 30 3.57 -16.05 -10.49
N ARG A 31 4.53 -15.84 -9.59
CA ARG A 31 4.92 -16.82 -8.57
C ARG A 31 3.87 -17.00 -7.47
N ASP A 32 3.26 -15.90 -7.06
CA ASP A 32 2.37 -15.90 -5.90
C ASP A 32 0.88 -15.86 -6.30
N HIS A 33 0.60 -15.73 -7.61
CA HIS A 33 -0.74 -15.49 -8.15
C HIS A 33 -1.51 -14.38 -7.43
N ARG A 34 -0.79 -13.43 -6.83
CA ARG A 34 -1.33 -12.35 -6.02
C ARG A 34 -1.30 -11.03 -6.77
N ILE A 35 -2.42 -10.32 -6.70
CA ILE A 35 -2.57 -8.94 -7.17
C ILE A 35 -2.50 -8.02 -5.95
N LEU A 36 -1.61 -7.04 -6.01
CA LEU A 36 -1.44 -6.00 -5.00
C LEU A 36 -2.03 -4.69 -5.50
N PHE A 37 -3.02 -4.18 -4.78
CA PHE A 37 -3.51 -2.82 -4.95
C PHE A 37 -2.84 -1.92 -3.92
N VAL A 38 -2.07 -0.95 -4.39
CA VAL A 38 -1.25 -0.10 -3.53
C VAL A 38 -1.74 1.34 -3.59
N HIS A 39 -2.16 1.87 -2.44
CA HIS A 39 -2.31 3.30 -2.21
C HIS A 39 -0.99 3.86 -1.68
N ILE A 40 -0.66 5.08 -2.07
CA ILE A 40 0.60 5.73 -1.68
C ILE A 40 0.29 7.07 -1.03
N ARG A 41 0.73 7.24 0.22
CA ARG A 41 0.77 8.53 0.90
C ARG A 41 2.20 8.96 1.16
N ARG A 42 2.40 10.27 1.20
CA ARG A 42 3.67 10.90 1.56
C ARG A 42 3.41 11.86 2.70
N THR A 43 4.22 11.78 3.73
CA THR A 43 4.15 12.70 4.85
C THR A 43 5.56 13.06 5.34
N ARG A 44 5.63 14.23 5.98
CA ARG A 44 6.82 14.65 6.73
C ARG A 44 6.71 14.27 8.21
N GLN A 45 5.51 13.88 8.68
CA GLN A 45 5.30 13.39 10.03
C GLN A 45 5.84 11.97 10.17
N GLU A 46 6.36 11.66 11.36
CA GLU A 46 6.72 10.29 11.69
C GLU A 46 5.45 9.47 11.89
N ILE A 47 5.50 8.23 11.40
CA ILE A 47 4.45 7.23 11.60
C ILE A 47 5.08 6.12 12.44
N ALA A 48 4.60 5.96 13.67
CA ALA A 48 5.09 4.94 14.59
C ALA A 48 4.36 3.60 14.39
N GLY A 49 3.11 3.64 13.91
CA GLY A 49 2.36 2.42 13.61
C GLY A 49 0.98 2.65 13.03
N SER A 50 0.18 1.60 13.00
CA SER A 50 -1.15 1.59 12.38
C SER A 50 -2.17 2.55 13.02
N ALA A 51 -2.03 2.84 14.32
CA ALA A 51 -2.88 3.81 15.01
C ALA A 51 -2.71 5.23 14.45
N ASP A 52 -1.48 5.64 14.16
CA ASP A 52 -1.19 6.96 13.56
C ASP A 52 -1.74 7.04 12.14
N VAL A 53 -1.63 5.93 11.40
CA VAL A 53 -2.20 5.82 10.05
C VAL A 53 -3.71 6.00 10.07
N LEU A 54 -4.40 5.36 11.03
CA LEU A 54 -5.84 5.51 11.22
C LEU A 54 -6.23 6.92 11.66
N SER A 55 -5.40 7.59 12.46
CA SER A 55 -5.66 8.97 12.90
C SER A 55 -5.48 9.99 11.77
N LEU A 56 -4.51 9.80 10.88
CA LEU A 56 -4.15 10.76 9.84
C LEU A 56 -4.89 10.53 8.52
N TRP A 57 -5.18 9.27 8.18
CA TRP A 57 -5.75 8.86 6.90
C TRP A 57 -6.97 7.96 7.06
N GLN A 58 -7.82 8.26 8.05
CA GLN A 58 -9.02 7.47 8.33
C GLN A 58 -9.89 7.27 7.08
N GLU A 59 -10.08 8.33 6.29
CA GLU A 59 -10.89 8.28 5.06
C GLU A 59 -10.26 7.38 4.00
N ASP A 60 -8.94 7.47 3.79
CA ASP A 60 -8.25 6.59 2.84
C ASP A 60 -8.37 5.14 3.28
N VAL A 61 -8.13 4.85 4.57
CA VAL A 61 -8.25 3.48 5.10
C VAL A 61 -9.69 2.98 4.95
N ARG A 62 -10.71 3.83 5.16
CA ARG A 62 -12.11 3.48 4.92
C ARG A 62 -12.35 3.14 3.46
N SER A 63 -11.91 3.97 2.52
CA SER A 63 -12.04 3.70 1.09
C SER A 63 -11.28 2.43 0.66
N LEU A 64 -10.12 2.16 1.24
CA LEU A 64 -9.35 0.94 0.98
C LEU A 64 -10.00 -0.32 1.57
N ARG A 65 -10.78 -0.18 2.65
CA ARG A 65 -11.57 -1.29 3.22
C ARG A 65 -12.71 -1.70 2.31
N GLU A 66 -13.34 -0.73 1.65
CA GLU A 66 -14.48 -0.93 0.75
C GLU A 66 -14.12 -1.61 -0.57
N ILE A 67 -12.82 -1.68 -0.92
CA ILE A 67 -12.37 -2.37 -2.13
C ILE A 67 -12.73 -3.87 -2.03
N PRO A 68 -13.52 -4.40 -2.99
CA PRO A 68 -13.82 -5.83 -3.03
C PRO A 68 -12.54 -6.64 -3.16
N ARG A 69 -12.38 -7.62 -2.26
CA ARG A 69 -11.24 -8.55 -2.27
C ARG A 69 -11.73 -9.91 -2.73
N TRP A 70 -11.17 -10.41 -3.82
CA TRP A 70 -11.25 -11.82 -4.19
C TRP A 70 -10.01 -12.55 -3.68
N GLU A 71 -10.04 -13.88 -3.71
CA GLU A 71 -8.87 -14.69 -3.37
C GLU A 71 -7.67 -14.27 -4.24
N GLY A 72 -6.51 -14.05 -3.61
CA GLY A 72 -5.32 -13.55 -4.29
C GLY A 72 -5.23 -12.01 -4.42
N ILE A 73 -6.19 -11.22 -3.95
CA ILE A 73 -6.09 -9.75 -3.95
C ILE A 73 -5.71 -9.24 -2.55
N ALA A 74 -4.60 -8.52 -2.46
CA ALA A 74 -4.22 -7.77 -1.27
C ALA A 74 -4.25 -6.26 -1.52
N VAL A 75 -4.66 -5.51 -0.50
CA VAL A 75 -4.73 -4.04 -0.55
C VAL A 75 -3.73 -3.50 0.45
N GLN A 76 -2.81 -2.66 -0.01
CA GLN A 76 -1.76 -2.10 0.82
C GLN A 76 -1.77 -0.57 0.77
N LEU A 77 -1.46 0.04 1.91
CA LEU A 77 -1.20 1.45 2.08
C LEU A 77 0.29 1.64 2.34
N TRP A 78 0.96 2.31 1.41
CA TRP A 78 2.39 2.60 1.50
C TRP A 78 2.57 4.05 1.90
N VAL A 79 3.28 4.29 2.99
CA VAL A 79 3.53 5.62 3.51
C VAL A 79 5.01 5.92 3.43
N HIS A 80 5.37 6.96 2.68
CA HIS A 80 6.71 7.51 2.75
C HIS A 80 6.78 8.53 3.89
N ALA A 81 7.33 8.11 5.03
CA ALA A 81 7.37 8.87 6.28
C ALA A 81 8.77 9.47 6.50
N GLY A 82 8.98 10.68 5.98
CA GLY A 82 10.18 11.49 6.26
C GLY A 82 11.52 10.75 6.08
N PRO A 83 12.54 11.06 6.90
CA PRO A 83 13.88 10.47 6.77
C PRO A 83 13.96 8.98 7.13
N ARG A 84 12.92 8.40 7.74
CA ARG A 84 12.87 6.96 8.09
C ARG A 84 12.49 6.06 6.91
N GLY A 85 12.06 6.63 5.78
CA GLY A 85 11.82 5.90 4.53
C GLY A 85 10.39 5.37 4.37
N TRP A 86 10.27 4.21 3.73
CA TRP A 86 8.97 3.60 3.41
C TRP A 86 8.46 2.74 4.57
N ARG A 87 7.19 2.92 4.89
CA ARG A 87 6.39 2.07 5.77
C ARG A 87 5.28 1.44 4.95
N PHE A 88 4.99 0.18 5.21
CA PHE A 88 4.02 -0.58 4.43
C PHE A 88 2.96 -1.16 5.37
N PHE A 89 1.70 -1.00 4.99
CA PHE A 89 0.58 -1.49 5.77
C PHE A 89 -0.34 -2.29 4.87
N GLU A 90 -0.76 -3.46 5.30
CA GLU A 90 -1.81 -4.21 4.65
C GLU A 90 -3.17 -3.84 5.26
N VAL A 91 -4.11 -3.47 4.41
CA VAL A 91 -5.46 -3.05 4.80
C VAL A 91 -6.41 -4.21 4.57
N TYR A 92 -7.03 -4.67 5.66
CA TYR A 92 -8.07 -5.69 5.68
C TYR A 92 -9.45 -5.05 5.85
N PRO A 93 -10.55 -5.72 5.48
CA PRO A 93 -11.90 -5.19 5.70
C PRO A 93 -12.15 -4.74 7.14
N CYS A 94 -11.60 -5.48 8.12
CA CYS A 94 -11.78 -5.26 9.54
C CYS A 94 -10.60 -4.54 10.23
N GLY A 95 -9.50 -4.26 9.54
CA GLY A 95 -8.26 -3.90 10.22
C GLY A 95 -7.16 -3.38 9.31
N ILE A 96 -6.01 -3.13 9.91
CA ILE A 96 -4.79 -2.74 9.23
C ILE A 96 -3.61 -3.31 10.02
N ALA A 97 -2.66 -3.90 9.31
CA ALA A 97 -1.45 -4.47 9.89
C ALA A 97 -0.23 -3.85 9.21
N GLU A 98 0.84 -3.60 9.97
CA GLU A 98 2.14 -3.24 9.37
C GLU A 98 2.76 -4.50 8.75
N VAL A 99 3.36 -4.34 7.58
CA VAL A 99 4.05 -5.42 6.86
C VAL A 99 5.46 -4.97 6.53
N ASP A 100 6.43 -5.84 6.74
CA ASP A 100 7.81 -5.58 6.34
C ASP A 100 8.01 -6.04 4.90
N ILE A 101 8.30 -5.06 4.04
CA ILE A 101 8.64 -5.30 2.64
C ILE A 101 10.13 -5.02 2.50
N ASP A 102 10.91 -6.03 2.11
CA ASP A 102 12.34 -5.86 1.91
C ASP A 102 12.60 -4.91 0.72
N VAL A 103 13.31 -3.81 0.99
CA VAL A 103 13.56 -2.70 0.05
C VAL A 103 15.01 -2.72 -0.45
N ALA A 104 15.78 -3.79 -0.20
CA ALA A 104 17.18 -3.94 -0.62
C ALA A 104 17.45 -3.52 -2.09
#